data_AF-E1ZDB4-F1
#
_entry.id   AF-E1ZDB4-F1
#
_cell.length_a   1.000
_cell.length_b   1.000
_cell.length_c   1.000
_cell.angle_alpha   90.00
_cell.angle_beta   90.00
_cell.angle_gamma   90.00
#
_symmetry.space_group_name_H-M   'P 1'
#
loop_
_entity.id
_entity.type
_entity.pdbx_description
1 polymer ?
#
loop_
_entity_poly.entity_id
_entity_poly.type
_entity_poly.pdbx_seq_one_letter_code
_entity_poly.pdbx_strand_id
1 'polypeptide(L)'
;KPYSLTERKARAATHNQPWGPTGSELARLSELSFSPADCATILHVVDLRLSYPPKKWRNVYKGLTLLEYLLRHGSEPCVARAR
;
A
#
# COMPACT_ATOMS: atom_id res chain seq x y z
N LYS A 1 -4.88 15.04 12.83
CA LYS A 1 -3.75 15.49 11.98
C LYS A 1 -4.06 15.12 10.54
N PRO A 2 -3.75 15.97 9.55
CA PRO A 2 -3.90 15.60 8.15
C PRO A 2 -3.00 14.40 7.83
N TYR A 3 -3.47 13.51 6.97
CA TYR A 3 -2.67 12.37 6.49
C TYR A 3 -1.41 12.85 5.77
N SER A 4 -0.31 12.10 5.92
CA SER A 4 0.93 12.38 5.18
C SER A 4 0.71 12.24 3.67
N LEU A 5 1.63 12.76 2.86
CA LEU A 5 1.57 12.59 1.40
C LEU A 5 1.60 11.10 1.01
N THR A 6 2.45 10.33 1.66
CA THR A 6 2.59 8.89 1.47
C THR A 6 1.30 8.14 1.82
N GLU A 7 0.71 8.46 2.98
CA GLU A 7 -0.54 7.84 3.41
C GLU A 7 -1.69 8.14 2.43
N ARG A 8 -1.80 9.38 1.95
CA ARG A 8 -2.80 9.76 0.94
C ARG A 8 -2.64 8.96 -0.35
N LYS A 9 -1.40 8.80 -0.83
CA LYS A 9 -1.10 8.00 -2.04
C LYS A 9 -1.46 6.53 -1.85
N ALA A 10 -1.04 5.91 -0.74
CA ALA A 10 -1.35 4.51 -0.45
C ALA A 10 -2.87 4.28 -0.31
N ARG A 11 -3.58 5.21 0.35
CA ARG A 11 -5.04 5.15 0.49
C ARG A 11 -5.76 5.32 -0.85
N ALA A 12 -5.25 6.18 -1.75
CA ALA A 12 -5.81 6.38 -3.08
C ALA A 12 -5.65 5.13 -3.96
N ALA A 13 -4.44 4.56 -4.02
CA ALA A 13 -4.16 3.32 -4.78
C ALA A 13 -5.03 2.13 -4.33
N THR A 14 -5.40 2.09 -3.05
CA THR A 14 -6.21 1.03 -2.44
C THR A 14 -7.67 1.41 -2.19
N HIS A 15 -8.16 2.49 -2.79
CA HIS A 15 -9.54 2.96 -2.60
C HIS A 15 -10.57 2.03 -3.27
N ASN A 16 -11.85 2.12 -2.86
CA ASN A 16 -12.95 1.27 -3.34
C ASN A 16 -13.46 1.65 -4.76
N GLN A 17 -12.55 1.95 -5.69
CA GLN A 17 -12.89 2.14 -7.10
C GLN A 17 -13.01 0.78 -7.82
N PRO A 18 -13.76 0.68 -8.93
CA PRO A 18 -13.93 -0.59 -9.64
C PRO A 18 -12.65 -1.05 -10.39
N TRP A 19 -11.73 -0.13 -10.73
CA TRP A 19 -10.43 -0.42 -11.36
C TRP A 19 -9.29 -0.56 -10.33
N GLY A 20 -8.26 -1.36 -10.66
CA GLY A 20 -7.08 -1.56 -9.82
C GLY A 20 -6.13 -0.34 -9.76
N PRO A 21 -5.11 -0.36 -8.88
CA PRO A 21 -4.04 0.63 -8.91
C PRO A 21 -3.27 0.57 -10.23
N THR A 22 -2.86 1.72 -10.74
CA THR A 22 -2.05 1.82 -11.95
C THR A 22 -0.60 1.46 -11.66
N GLY A 23 0.14 1.01 -12.69
CA GLY A 23 1.57 0.72 -12.55
C GLY A 23 2.38 1.92 -12.03
N SER A 24 2.03 3.13 -12.45
CA SER A 24 2.69 4.36 -11.98
C SER A 24 2.44 4.66 -10.51
N GLU A 25 1.24 4.36 -9.99
CA GLU A 25 0.95 4.50 -8.55
C GLU A 25 1.75 3.49 -7.72
N LEU A 26 1.83 2.24 -8.18
CA LEU A 26 2.59 1.18 -7.52
C LEU A 26 4.09 1.48 -7.53
N ALA A 27 4.65 1.86 -8.68
CA ALA A 27 6.04 2.26 -8.80
C ALA A 27 6.38 3.42 -7.85
N ARG A 28 5.54 4.45 -7.78
CA ARG A 28 5.78 5.58 -6.88
C ARG A 28 5.74 5.19 -5.40
N LEU A 29 4.84 4.29 -5.01
CA LEU A 29 4.79 3.77 -3.63
C LEU A 29 6.01 2.91 -3.31
N SER A 30 6.50 2.16 -4.30
CA SER A 30 7.73 1.36 -4.18
C SER A 30 8.96 2.25 -3.95
N GLU A 31 9.11 3.33 -4.70
CA GLU A 31 10.18 4.32 -4.48
C GLU A 31 10.11 4.92 -3.07
N LEU A 32 8.92 5.25 -2.59
CA LEU A 32 8.72 5.78 -1.23
C LEU A 32 9.07 4.75 -0.16
N SER A 33 8.94 3.44 -0.44
CA SER A 33 9.27 2.37 0.52
C SER A 33 10.74 2.30 0.92
N PHE A 34 11.64 3.00 0.23
CA PHE A 34 13.06 3.11 0.60
C PHE A 34 13.29 4.02 1.81
N SER A 35 12.32 4.86 2.16
CA SER A 35 12.31 5.62 3.42
C SER A 35 11.65 4.76 4.51
N PRO A 36 12.32 4.48 5.65
CA PRO A 36 11.75 3.65 6.71
C PRO A 36 10.43 4.19 7.28
N ALA A 37 10.29 5.51 7.38
CA ALA A 37 9.07 6.17 7.86
C ALA A 37 7.91 6.03 6.86
N ASP A 38 8.20 6.19 5.58
CA ASP A 38 7.22 6.04 4.51
C ASP A 38 6.81 4.58 4.33
N CYS A 39 7.77 3.64 4.37
CA CYS A 39 7.51 2.21 4.40
C CYS A 39 6.55 1.82 5.53
N ALA A 40 6.82 2.27 6.75
CA ALA A 40 5.94 2.00 7.89
C ALA A 40 4.53 2.57 7.66
N THR A 41 4.43 3.75 7.06
CA THR A 41 3.14 4.37 6.69
C THR A 41 2.39 3.57 5.63
N ILE A 42 3.09 3.09 4.60
CA ILE A 42 2.50 2.29 3.52
C ILE A 42 1.98 0.96 4.06
N LEU A 43 2.80 0.24 4.83
CA LEU A 43 2.42 -1.04 5.44
C LEU A 43 1.25 -0.85 6.42
N HIS A 44 1.22 0.22 7.20
CA HIS A 44 0.06 0.53 8.04
C HIS A 44 -1.24 0.69 7.24
N VAL A 45 -1.19 1.30 6.04
CA VAL A 45 -2.35 1.36 5.15
C VAL A 45 -2.73 -0.02 4.63
N VAL A 46 -1.75 -0.86 4.28
CA VAL A 46 -2.00 -2.26 3.86
C VAL A 46 -2.70 -3.03 4.99
N ASP A 47 -2.19 -3.00 6.21
CA ASP A 47 -2.79 -3.67 7.38
C ASP A 47 -4.24 -3.20 7.62
N LEU A 48 -4.46 -1.89 7.52
CA LEU A 48 -5.80 -1.32 7.60
C LEU A 48 -6.73 -1.87 6.51
N ARG A 49 -6.23 -2.10 5.29
CA ARG A 49 -7.04 -2.68 4.21
C ARG A 49 -7.34 -4.15 4.45
N LEU A 50 -6.39 -4.92 4.99
CA LEU A 50 -6.57 -6.35 5.29
C LEU A 50 -7.55 -6.58 6.44
N SER A 51 -7.69 -5.63 7.37
CA SER A 51 -8.67 -5.69 8.45
C SER A 51 -10.11 -5.31 8.04
N TYR A 52 -10.36 -4.96 6.77
CA TYR A 52 -11.69 -4.57 6.33
C TYR A 52 -12.67 -5.75 6.21
N PRO A 53 -13.98 -5.52 6.45
CA PRO A 53 -14.98 -6.57 6.35
C PRO A 53 -15.17 -7.06 4.90
N PRO A 54 -15.71 -8.28 4.69
CA PRO A 54 -15.85 -8.90 3.36
C PRO A 54 -16.55 -8.01 2.32
N LYS A 55 -17.53 -7.20 2.74
CA LYS A 55 -18.23 -6.23 1.86
C LYS A 55 -17.30 -5.21 1.19
N LYS A 56 -16.09 -4.98 1.72
CA LYS A 56 -15.06 -4.11 1.16
C LYS A 56 -13.93 -4.90 0.48
N TRP A 57 -14.24 -6.05 -0.11
CA TRP A 57 -13.26 -6.92 -0.74
C TRP A 57 -12.33 -6.22 -1.74
N ARG A 58 -12.78 -5.19 -2.48
CA ARG A 58 -11.92 -4.44 -3.42
C ARG A 58 -10.79 -3.70 -2.70
N ASN A 59 -11.07 -3.16 -1.51
CA ASN A 59 -10.04 -2.53 -0.68
C ASN A 59 -8.99 -3.56 -0.23
N VAL A 60 -9.45 -4.73 0.22
CA VAL A 60 -8.58 -5.85 0.64
C VAL A 60 -7.74 -6.32 -0.54
N TYR A 61 -8.36 -6.63 -1.68
CA TYR A 61 -7.71 -7.09 -2.91
C TYR A 61 -6.62 -6.12 -3.37
N LYS A 62 -6.91 -4.82 -3.44
CA LYS A 62 -5.90 -3.82 -3.83
C LYS A 62 -4.81 -3.62 -2.77
N GLY A 63 -5.13 -3.83 -1.50
CA GLY A 63 -4.12 -3.88 -0.43
C GLY A 63 -3.13 -5.02 -0.65
N LEU A 64 -3.62 -6.21 -1.01
CA LEU A 64 -2.80 -7.36 -1.38
C LEU A 64 -1.99 -7.11 -2.67
N THR A 65 -2.60 -6.50 -3.69
CA THR A 65 -1.88 -6.12 -4.93
C THR A 65 -0.72 -5.17 -4.65
N LEU A 66 -0.92 -4.17 -3.77
CA LEU A 66 0.16 -3.27 -3.36
C LEU A 66 1.25 -4.01 -2.59
N LEU A 67 0.86 -4.89 -1.65
CA LEU A 67 1.80 -5.71 -0.89
C LEU A 67 2.66 -6.60 -1.80
N GLU A 68 2.05 -7.30 -2.74
CA GLU A 68 2.73 -8.14 -3.73
C GLU A 68 3.76 -7.33 -4.54
N TYR A 69 3.39 -6.12 -4.96
CA TYR A 69 4.30 -5.24 -5.70
C TYR A 69 5.50 -4.82 -4.85
N LEU A 70 5.27 -4.43 -3.59
CA LEU A 70 6.33 -4.06 -2.66
C LEU A 70 7.28 -5.24 -2.36
N LEU A 71 6.77 -6.47 -2.31
CA LEU A 71 7.61 -7.66 -2.13
C LEU A 71 8.57 -7.90 -3.32
N ARG A 72 8.22 -7.46 -4.52
CA ARG A 72 9.03 -7.62 -5.74
C ARG A 72 9.95 -6.43 -6.03
N HIS A 73 9.53 -5.22 -5.66
CA HIS A 73 10.16 -3.97 -6.10
C HIS A 73 10.52 -3.00 -4.96
N GLY A 74 10.08 -3.29 -3.73
CA GLY A 74 10.32 -2.45 -2.56
C GLY A 74 11.70 -2.66 -1.94
N SER A 75 11.98 -1.89 -0.90
CA SER A 75 13.25 -1.98 -0.16
C SER A 75 13.36 -3.28 0.66
N GLU A 76 14.57 -3.81 0.88
CA GLU A 76 14.78 -5.00 1.72
C GLU A 76 14.15 -4.88 3.13
N PRO A 77 14.24 -3.73 3.83
CA PRO A 77 13.54 -3.55 5.11
C PRO A 77 12.02 -3.62 4.98
N CYS A 78 11.45 -3.18 3.85
CA CYS A 78 10.02 -3.30 3.57
C CYS A 78 9.63 -4.77 3.41
N VAL A 79 10.41 -5.54 2.64
CA VAL A 79 10.21 -6.98 2.46
C VAL A 79 10.31 -7.72 3.79
N ALA A 80 11.29 -7.38 4.64
CA ALA A 80 11.47 -7.99 5.95
C ALA A 80 10.29 -7.71 6.90
N ARG A 81 9.70 -6.51 6.84
CA ARG A 81 8.55 -6.12 7.68
C ARG A 81 7.20 -6.63 7.16
N ALA A 82 7.15 -6.98 5.88
CA ALA A 82 5.95 -7.53 5.24
C ALA A 82 5.79 -9.04 5.42
N ARG A 83 6.87 -9.75 5.80
CA ARG A 83 6.85 -11.15 6.22
C ARG A 83 6.37 -11.30 7.65
#